data_AF-A0A3S1F2U7-F1
#
_entry.id   AF-A0A3S1F2U7-F1
#
_cell.length_a   1.000
_cell.length_b   1.000
_cell.length_c   1.000
_cell.angle_alpha   90.00
_cell.angle_beta   90.00
_cell.angle_gamma   90.00
#
_symmetry.space_group_name_H-M   'P 1'
#
loop_
_entity.id
_entity.type
_entity.pdbx_description
1 polymer ?
#
loop_
_entity_poly.entity_id
_entity_poly.type
_entity_poly.pdbx_seq_one_letter_code
_entity_poly.pdbx_strand_id
1 'polypeptide(L)' 'MPDRSFLTWPFFENRHRALAERLDAWCAKNLPVAHHDVDAACRELVAKLGNDGWLKPTALDVDNPG' A
#
# COMPACT_ATOMS: atom_id res chain seq x y z
N MET A 1 14.31 -1.23 10.50
CA MET A 1 12.92 -0.75 10.35
C MET A 1 12.80 0.58 11.08
N PRO A 2 12.11 1.58 10.51
CA PRO A 2 11.83 2.82 11.22
C PRO A 2 10.97 2.56 12.46
N ASP A 3 10.99 3.47 13.42
CA ASP A 3 10.11 3.42 14.58
C ASP A 3 8.63 3.42 14.14
N ARG A 4 7.82 2.53 14.74
CA ARG A 4 6.39 2.36 14.47
C ARG A 4 5.51 2.63 15.69
N SER A 5 6.09 3.16 16.77
CA SER A 5 5.37 3.52 18.02
C SER A 5 4.17 4.44 17.78
N PHE A 6 4.23 5.31 16.77
CA PHE A 6 3.14 6.20 16.38
C PHE A 6 1.83 5.47 16.00
N LEU A 7 1.89 4.20 15.59
CA LEU A 7 0.69 3.42 15.24
C LEU A 7 -0.18 3.07 16.45
N THR A 8 0.29 3.30 17.68
CA THR A 8 -0.48 3.11 18.92
C THR A 8 -1.17 4.38 19.40
N TRP A 9 -1.01 5.51 18.69
CA TRP A 9 -1.68 6.77 19.03
C TRP A 9 -3.21 6.65 18.90
N PRO A 10 -3.98 7.46 19.64
CA PRO A 10 -5.44 7.35 19.71
C PRO A 10 -6.18 7.68 18.40
N PHE A 11 -5.46 8.11 17.35
CA PHE A 11 -6.00 8.35 16.02
C PHE A 11 -6.15 7.07 15.19
N PHE A 12 -5.39 6.02 15.50
CA PHE A 12 -5.33 4.81 14.67
C PHE A 12 -6.10 3.64 15.29
N GLU A 13 -7.12 3.18 14.57
CA GLU A 13 -7.80 1.90 14.80
C GLU A 13 -6.95 0.66 14.44
N ASN A 14 -7.41 -0.53 14.89
CA ASN A 14 -6.77 -1.82 14.59
C ASN A 14 -6.62 -2.08 13.09
N ARG A 15 -7.58 -1.64 12.26
CA ARG A 15 -7.50 -1.79 10.80
C ARG A 15 -6.29 -1.06 10.20
N HIS A 16 -5.89 0.09 10.76
CA HIS A 16 -4.72 0.84 10.27
C HIS A 16 -3.42 0.13 10.62
N ARG A 17 -3.32 -0.47 11.81
CA ARG A 17 -2.18 -1.31 12.21
C ARG A 17 -2.02 -2.51 11.29
N ALA A 18 -3.12 -3.23 11.04
CA ALA A 18 -3.14 -4.36 10.12
C ALA A 18 -2.78 -3.95 8.68
N LEU A 19 -3.29 -2.81 8.22
CA LEU A 19 -2.94 -2.25 6.90
C LEU A 19 -1.44 -1.99 6.80
N ALA A 20 -0.85 -1.30 7.79
CA ALA A 20 0.57 -0.96 7.79
C ALA A 20 1.48 -2.20 7.88
N GLU A 21 1.09 -3.23 8.64
CA GLU A 21 1.83 -4.51 8.68
C GLU A 21 1.80 -5.22 7.32
N ARG A 22 0.60 -5.36 6.74
CA ARG A 22 0.43 -6.04 5.45
C ARG A 22 1.13 -5.29 4.31
N LEU A 23 1.06 -3.95 4.31
CA LEU A 23 1.68 -3.13 3.28
C LEU A 23 3.21 -3.21 3.33
N ASP A 24 3.82 -3.15 4.52
CA ASP A 24 5.27 -3.33 4.68
C ASP A 24 5.71 -4.72 4.18
N ALA A 25 4.97 -5.78 4.54
CA ALA A 25 5.27 -7.14 4.08
C ALA A 25 5.14 -7.27 2.56
N TRP A 26 4.19 -6.56 1.95
CA TRP A 26 4.04 -6.50 0.49
C TRP A 26 5.21 -5.75 -0.15
N CYS A 27 5.59 -4.59 0.40
CA CYS A 27 6.70 -3.77 -0.08
C CYS A 27 8.02 -4.54 -0.08
N ALA A 28 8.32 -5.26 1.01
CA ALA A 28 9.52 -6.07 1.12
C ALA A 28 9.65 -7.14 0.01
N LYS A 29 8.51 -7.63 -0.51
CA LYS A 29 8.46 -8.63 -1.58
C LYS A 29 8.48 -8.02 -2.98
N ASN A 30 7.91 -6.82 -3.16
CA ASN A 30 7.57 -6.28 -4.48
C ASN A 30 8.35 -5.03 -4.90
N LEU A 31 9.00 -4.32 -3.96
CA LEU A 31 9.80 -3.12 -4.26
C LEU A 31 11.26 -3.32 -4.69
N PRO A 32 11.85 -4.54 -4.73
CA PRO A 32 13.08 -4.75 -5.50
C PRO A 32 12.80 -4.60 -6.99
N VAL A 33 12.65 -3.37 -7.48
CA VAL A 33 12.32 -3.04 -8.87
C VAL A 33 13.53 -2.45 -9.57
N ALA A 34 13.71 -2.82 -10.83
CA ALA A 34 14.83 -2.34 -11.62
C ALA A 34 14.63 -0.85 -12.00
N HIS A 35 15.68 -0.05 -11.87
CA HIS A 35 15.65 1.40 -12.09
C HIS A 35 16.16 1.83 -13.48
N HIS A 36 16.33 0.91 -14.42
CA HIS A 36 16.87 1.22 -15.76
C HIS A 36 15.83 1.82 -16.71
N ASP A 37 14.58 1.34 -16.63
CA ASP A 37 13.42 1.88 -17.33
C ASP A 37 12.35 2.23 -16.29
N VAL A 38 12.35 3.50 -15.90
CA VAL A 38 11.46 4.02 -14.85
C VAL A 38 9.99 3.97 -15.30
N ASP A 39 9.71 4.14 -16.59
CA ASP A 39 8.35 4.14 -17.12
C ASP A 39 7.74 2.74 -17.06
N ALA A 40 8.49 1.73 -17.52
CA ALA A 40 8.07 0.33 -17.44
C ALA A 40 7.90 -0.11 -15.98
N ALA A 41 8.88 0.22 -15.12
CA ALA A 41 8.84 -0.06 -13.70
C ALA A 41 7.60 0.54 -13.00
N CYS A 42 7.30 1.81 -13.27
CA CYS A 42 6.12 2.48 -12.70
C CYS A 42 4.81 1.83 -13.15
N ARG A 43 4.67 1.51 -14.45
CA ARG A 43 3.46 0.84 -14.97
C ARG A 43 3.23 -0.52 -14.32
N GLU A 44 4.29 -1.32 -14.19
CA GLU A 44 4.22 -2.63 -13.54
C GLU A 44 3.86 -2.50 -12.05
N LEU A 45 4.49 -1.56 -11.33
CA LEU A 45 4.21 -1.30 -9.92
C LEU A 45 2.75 -0.89 -9.68
N VAL A 46 2.22 0.05 -10.47
CA VAL A 46 0.83 0.49 -10.35
C VAL A 46 -0.14 -0.67 -10.64
N ALA A 47 0.16 -1.49 -11.65
CA ALA A 47 -0.65 -2.68 -11.95
C ALA A 47 -0.66 -3.67 -10.77
N LYS A 48 0.49 -3.98 -10.16
CA LYS A 48 0.57 -4.84 -8.98
C LYS A 48 -0.15 -4.26 -7.76
N LEU A 49 0.02 -2.96 -7.50
CA LEU A 49 -0.68 -2.26 -6.42
C LEU A 49 -2.20 -2.33 -6.58
N GLY A 50 -2.69 -2.13 -7.81
CA GLY A 50 -4.11 -2.24 -8.15
C GLY A 50 -4.65 -3.66 -7.97
N ASN A 51 -3.95 -4.66 -8.53
CA ASN A 51 -4.33 -6.07 -8.44
C ASN A 51 -4.46 -6.55 -7.00
N ASP A 52 -3.54 -6.13 -6.14
CA ASP A 52 -3.50 -6.55 -4.73
C ASP A 52 -4.36 -5.65 -3.82
N GLY A 53 -5.08 -4.68 -4.40
CA GLY A 53 -6.09 -3.88 -3.73
C GLY A 53 -5.57 -2.71 -2.92
N TRP A 54 -4.29 -2.34 -3.06
CA TRP A 54 -3.68 -1.24 -2.30
C TRP A 54 -4.20 0.14 -2.69
N LEU A 55 -4.78 0.28 -3.88
CA LEU A 55 -5.34 1.55 -4.38
C LEU A 55 -6.81 1.78 -3.98
N LYS A 56 -7.46 0.78 -3.35
CA LYS A 56 -8.87 0.86 -2.95
C LYS A 56 -9.19 1.98 -1.96
N PRO A 57 -8.38 2.26 -0.91
CA PRO A 57 -8.73 3.27 0.09
C PRO A 57 -8.88 4.70 -0.46
N THR A 58 -8.33 4.96 -1.65
CA THR A 58 -8.40 6.27 -2.32
C THR A 58 -9.27 6.25 -3.58
N ALA A 59 -9.78 5.09 -3.97
CA ALA A 59 -10.66 4.94 -5.12
C ALA A 59 -12.13 5.22 -4.74
N LEU A 60 -12.95 5.51 -5.74
CA LEU A 60 -14.40 5.54 -5.56
C LEU A 60 -14.89 4.15 -5.14
N ASP A 61 -15.68 4.08 -4.08
CA ASP A 61 -16.42 2.88 -3.73
C ASP A 61 -17.64 2.77 -4.65
N VAL A 62 -17.57 1.87 -5.63
CA VAL A 62 -18.66 1.65 -6.59
C VAL A 62 -19.89 1.02 -5.97
N ASP A 63 -19.73 0.33 -4.83
CA ASP A 63 -20.83 -0.30 -4.09
C ASP A 63 -21.50 0.70 -3.13
N ASN A 64 -20.84 1.83 -2.85
CA ASN A 64 -21.36 2.93 -2.05
C ASN A 64 -20.88 4.28 -2.60
N PRO A 65 -21.44 4.74 -3.73
CA PRO A 65 -20.95 5.92 -4.46
C PRO A 65 -21.18 7.28 -3.75
N GLY A 66 -21.86 7.28 -2.59
CA GLY A 66 -22.26 8.49 -1.86
C GLY A 66 -23.64 8.98 -2.26
#